data_AF-A0A1B8P3A9-F1
#
_entry.id   AF-A0A1B8P3A9-F1
#
_cell.length_a   1.000
_cell.length_b   1.000
_cell.length_c   1.000
_cell.angle_alpha   90.00
_cell.angle_beta   90.00
_cell.angle_gamma   90.00
#
_symmetry.space_group_name_H-M   'P 1'
#
loop_
_entity.id
_entity.type
_entity.pdbx_description
1 polymer ?
#
loop_
_entity_poly.entity_id
_entity_poly.type
_entity_poly.pdbx_seq_one_letter_code
_entity_poly.pdbx_strand_id
1 'polypeptide(L)'
;MDTLAYLFPLLEALIRQFWLASSLHLSAPHESPTLLESFGQECLSERERQVAWLILRGHTGPEMAKELGITLGTLKNHRKRLYAKLNIGSQAELFRQFMLFQHRESRA
;
A
#
# COMPACT_ATOMS: atom_id res chain seq x y z
N MET A 1 -39.38 7.63 18.39
CA MET A 1 -37.95 7.32 18.52
C MET A 1 -37.55 6.51 17.28
N ASP A 2 -37.83 6.99 16.05
CA ASP A 2 -37.87 6.05 14.90
C ASP A 2 -37.42 6.67 13.56
N THR A 3 -36.80 7.86 13.55
CA THR A 3 -36.34 8.50 12.31
C THR A 3 -35.25 7.69 11.60
N LEU A 4 -34.42 6.97 12.36
CA LEU A 4 -33.42 6.04 11.84
C LEU A 4 -34.04 4.83 11.12
N ALA A 5 -35.20 4.35 11.57
CA ALA A 5 -35.88 3.22 10.94
C ALA A 5 -36.41 3.56 9.54
N TYR A 6 -36.82 4.81 9.32
CA TYR A 6 -37.31 5.28 8.01
C TYR A 6 -36.17 5.62 7.03
N LEU A 7 -35.02 6.08 7.53
CA LEU A 7 -33.88 6.42 6.68
C LEU A 7 -33.06 5.19 6.24
N PHE A 8 -33.08 4.12 7.02
CA PHE A 8 -32.35 2.88 6.74
C PHE A 8 -32.61 2.29 5.35
N PRO A 9 -33.86 2.03 4.90
CA PRO A 9 -34.11 1.45 3.59
C PRO A 9 -33.69 2.37 2.43
N LEU A 10 -33.77 3.68 2.62
CA LEU A 10 -33.31 4.65 1.62
C LEU A 10 -31.78 4.62 1.51
N LEU A 11 -31.08 4.62 2.64
CA LEU A 11 -29.62 4.52 2.68
C LEU A 11 -29.15 3.18 2.08
N GLU A 12 -29.83 2.09 2.41
CA GLU A 12 -29.54 0.76 1.86
C GLU A 12 -29.69 0.74 0.34
N ALA A 13 -30.78 1.29 -0.19
CA ALA A 13 -31.01 1.38 -1.63
C ALA A 13 -29.93 2.24 -2.32
N LEU A 14 -29.57 3.38 -1.73
CA LEU A 14 -28.53 4.27 -2.26
C LEU A 14 -27.14 3.60 -2.24
N ILE A 15 -26.79 2.89 -1.17
CA ILE A 15 -25.52 2.15 -1.09
C ILE A 15 -25.48 1.02 -2.13
N ARG A 16 -26.57 0.26 -2.28
CA ARG A 16 -26.68 -0.81 -3.27
C ARG A 16 -26.56 -0.26 -4.70
N GLN A 17 -27.27 0.83 -5.00
CA GLN A 17 -27.22 1.48 -6.32
C GLN A 17 -25.83 2.06 -6.60
N PHE A 18 -25.21 2.68 -5.59
CA PHE A 18 -23.85 3.19 -5.69
C PHE A 18 -22.83 2.07 -5.95
N TRP A 19 -22.91 0.93 -5.26
CA TRP A 19 -22.03 -0.22 -5.54
C TRP A 19 -22.28 -0.87 -6.89
N LEU A 20 -23.53 -0.97 -7.34
CA LEU A 20 -23.84 -1.46 -8.69
C LEU A 20 -23.27 -0.53 -9.77
N ALA A 21 -23.39 0.79 -9.60
CA ALA A 21 -22.86 1.76 -10.57
C ALA A 21 -21.34 1.94 -10.47
N SER A 22 -20.79 1.95 -9.25
CA SER A 22 -19.36 2.17 -8.99
C SER A 22 -18.51 0.93 -9.27
N SER A 23 -19.08 -0.28 -9.26
CA SER A 23 -18.35 -1.49 -9.68
C SER A 23 -17.90 -1.46 -11.14
N LEU A 24 -18.53 -0.61 -11.98
CA LEU A 24 -18.10 -0.35 -13.34
C LEU A 24 -16.96 0.69 -13.43
N HIS A 25 -16.70 1.44 -12.35
CA HIS A 25 -15.78 2.60 -12.34
C HIS A 25 -14.63 2.50 -11.32
N LEU A 26 -14.66 1.53 -10.40
CA LEU A 26 -13.44 1.04 -9.80
C LEU A 26 -12.75 0.21 -10.89
N SER A 27 -11.90 0.87 -11.68
CA SER A 27 -10.77 0.15 -12.27
C SER A 27 -10.19 -0.68 -11.14
N ALA A 28 -10.24 -2.01 -11.24
CA ALA A 28 -9.44 -2.86 -10.37
C ALA A 28 -8.06 -2.21 -10.32
N PRO A 29 -7.46 -1.96 -9.14
CA PRO A 29 -6.15 -1.36 -9.09
C PRO A 29 -5.25 -2.25 -9.94
N HIS A 30 -4.99 -1.81 -11.16
CA HIS A 30 -3.96 -2.39 -11.99
C HIS A 30 -2.72 -1.77 -11.38
N GLU A 31 -2.38 -2.22 -10.15
CA GLU A 31 -1.05 -2.08 -9.60
C GLU A 31 -0.19 -2.64 -10.71
N SER A 32 0.43 -1.75 -11.48
CA SER A 32 1.32 -2.16 -12.53
C SER A 32 2.46 -2.76 -11.75
N PRO A 33 2.64 -4.10 -11.72
CA PRO A 33 3.63 -4.74 -10.86
C PRO A 33 5.01 -4.12 -11.13
N THR A 34 5.22 -3.66 -12.36
CA THR A 34 6.36 -2.87 -12.85
C THR A 34 6.68 -1.62 -12.02
N LEU A 35 5.69 -0.86 -11.53
CA LEU A 35 5.93 0.39 -10.82
C LEU A 35 6.36 0.16 -9.37
N LEU A 36 5.76 -0.84 -8.72
CA LEU A 36 6.24 -1.28 -7.41
C LEU A 36 7.63 -1.93 -7.57
N GLU A 37 7.82 -2.67 -8.67
CA GLU A 37 9.10 -3.27 -9.10
C GLU A 37 10.22 -2.27 -9.31
N SER A 38 9.94 -1.13 -9.95
CA SER A 38 10.89 -0.07 -10.26
C SER A 38 11.25 0.78 -9.05
N PHE A 39 10.38 0.86 -8.04
CA PHE A 39 10.61 1.69 -6.86
C PHE A 39 11.88 1.27 -6.10
N GLY A 40 12.84 2.20 -6.05
CA GLY A 40 14.09 2.04 -5.31
C GLY A 40 15.10 1.06 -5.92
N GLN A 41 14.93 0.65 -7.19
CA GLN A 41 15.87 -0.27 -7.86
C GLN A 41 17.33 0.19 -7.83
N GLU A 42 17.58 1.49 -7.94
CA GLU A 42 18.95 2.04 -8.00
C GLU A 42 19.64 2.14 -6.63
N CYS A 43 18.90 2.16 -5.52
CA CYS A 43 19.44 2.46 -4.20
C CYS A 43 19.26 1.31 -3.19
N LEU A 44 18.22 0.49 -3.36
CA LEU A 44 17.87 -0.59 -2.44
C LEU A 44 18.41 -1.92 -2.94
N SER A 45 18.87 -2.74 -2.00
CA SER A 45 19.12 -4.15 -2.28
C SER A 45 17.80 -4.89 -2.49
N GLU A 46 17.88 -6.06 -3.12
CA GLU A 46 16.73 -6.96 -3.35
C GLU A 46 15.90 -7.17 -2.08
N ARG A 47 16.55 -7.48 -0.96
CA ARG A 47 15.87 -7.74 0.31
C ARG A 47 15.23 -6.49 0.93
N GLU A 48 15.87 -5.34 0.80
CA GLU A 48 15.29 -4.07 1.28
C GLU A 48 14.08 -3.67 0.43
N ARG A 49 14.14 -3.91 -0.88
CA ARG A 49 13.05 -3.65 -1.81
C ARG A 49 11.85 -4.56 -1.51
N GLN A 50 12.06 -5.86 -1.33
CA GLN A 50 11.01 -6.79 -0.88
C GLN A 50 10.33 -6.33 0.41
N VAL A 51 11.10 -5.88 1.41
CA VAL A 51 10.54 -5.31 2.64
C VAL A 51 9.73 -4.05 2.36
N ALA A 52 10.23 -3.13 1.52
CA ALA A 52 9.49 -1.91 1.16
C ALA A 52 8.13 -2.23 0.52
N TRP A 53 8.08 -3.22 -0.37
CA TRP A 53 6.85 -3.59 -1.07
C TRP A 53 5.80 -4.17 -0.14
N LEU A 54 6.22 -5.06 0.75
CA LEU A 54 5.28 -5.64 1.72
C LEU A 54 4.75 -4.56 2.67
N ILE A 55 5.57 -3.57 3.02
CA ILE A 55 5.10 -2.40 3.78
C ILE A 55 4.05 -1.61 2.98
N LEU A 56 4.32 -1.33 1.70
CA LEU A 56 3.42 -0.57 0.83
C LEU A 56 2.09 -1.30 0.56
N ARG A 57 2.12 -2.64 0.54
CA ARG A 57 0.93 -3.51 0.47
C ARG A 57 0.18 -3.65 1.80
N GLY A 58 0.70 -3.08 2.89
CA GLY A 58 0.05 -3.07 4.19
C GLY A 58 0.29 -4.30 5.07
N HIS A 59 1.27 -5.15 4.74
CA HIS A 59 1.59 -6.31 5.59
C HIS A 59 2.14 -5.89 6.96
N THR A 60 1.77 -6.65 7.97
CA THR A 60 2.29 -6.50 9.33
C THR A 60 3.71 -7.08 9.45
N GLY A 61 4.44 -6.67 10.49
CA GLY A 61 5.79 -7.18 10.78
C GLY A 61 5.88 -8.73 10.80
N PRO A 62 4.99 -9.43 11.52
CA PRO A 62 4.98 -10.90 11.54
C PRO A 62 4.71 -11.54 10.17
N GLU A 63 3.77 -10.99 9.40
CA GLU A 63 3.46 -11.48 8.05
C GLU A 63 4.65 -11.32 7.11
N MET A 64 5.30 -10.16 7.13
CA MET A 64 6.52 -9.91 6.36
C MET A 64 7.65 -10.87 6.72
N ALA A 65 7.88 -11.09 8.00
CA ALA A 65 8.92 -12.00 8.46
C ALA A 65 8.65 -13.44 8.00
N LYS A 66 7.40 -13.89 8.09
CA LYS A 66 6.95 -15.19 7.60
C LYS A 66 7.14 -15.33 6.08
N GLU A 67 6.69 -14.34 5.31
CA GLU A 67 6.76 -14.34 3.85
C GLU A 67 8.20 -14.34 3.34
N LEU A 68 9.09 -13.60 3.98
CA LEU A 68 10.50 -13.51 3.60
C LEU A 68 11.37 -14.65 4.16
N GLY A 69 10.81 -15.50 5.03
CA GLY A 69 11.53 -16.59 5.70
C GLY A 69 12.62 -16.11 6.67
N ILE A 70 12.39 -14.99 7.37
CA ILE A 70 13.36 -14.35 8.27
C ILE A 70 12.77 -14.10 9.66
N THR A 71 13.63 -13.78 10.62
CA THR A 71 13.19 -13.36 11.97
C THR A 71 12.71 -11.91 11.98
N LEU A 72 11.88 -11.55 12.97
CA LEU A 72 11.50 -10.14 13.22
C LEU A 72 12.71 -9.24 13.49
N GLY A 73 13.77 -9.76 14.12
CA GLY A 73 15.02 -9.01 14.34
C GLY A 73 15.73 -8.68 13.02
N THR A 74 15.82 -9.66 12.13
CA THR A 74 16.37 -9.48 10.78
C THR A 74 15.52 -8.49 9.97
N LEU A 75 14.19 -8.57 10.05
CA LEU A 75 13.28 -7.62 9.42
C LEU A 75 13.50 -6.18 9.93
N LYS A 76 13.68 -5.99 11.24
CA LYS A 76 14.00 -4.67 11.81
C LYS A 76 15.30 -4.10 11.23
N ASN A 77 16.32 -4.94 11.05
CA ASN A 77 17.58 -4.52 10.43
C ASN A 77 17.39 -4.12 8.95
N HIS A 78 16.63 -4.90 8.18
CA HIS A 78 16.30 -4.53 6.80
C HIS A 78 15.53 -3.21 6.74
N ARG A 79 14.51 -3.02 7.60
CA ARG A 79 13.77 -1.75 7.70
C ARG A 79 14.67 -0.56 8.04
N LYS A 80 15.59 -0.72 9.00
CA LYS A 80 16.53 0.34 9.37
C LYS A 80 17.43 0.74 8.20
N ARG A 81 17.97 -0.24 7.47
CA ARG A 81 18.83 0.01 6.31
C ARG A 81 18.06 0.62 5.14
N LEU A 82 16.86 0.09 4.86
CA LEU A 82 15.90 0.65 3.90
C LEU A 82 15.65 2.14 4.19
N TYR A 83 15.28 2.47 5.43
CA TYR A 83 14.98 3.85 5.82
C TYR A 83 16.19 4.77 5.73
N ALA A 84 17.36 4.30 6.15
CA ALA A 84 18.60 5.05 6.00
C ALA A 84 18.95 5.33 4.53
N LYS A 85 18.79 4.34 3.65
CA LYS A 85 19.07 4.48 2.20
C LYS A 85 18.10 5.42 1.49
N LEU A 86 16.84 5.43 1.90
CA LEU A 86 15.83 6.35 1.37
C LEU A 86 15.83 7.72 2.07
N ASN A 87 16.69 7.90 3.09
CA ASN A 87 16.75 9.08 3.94
C ASN A 87 15.37 9.47 4.53
N ILE A 88 14.69 8.48 5.11
CA ILE A 88 13.38 8.63 5.76
C ILE A 88 13.45 8.10 7.21
N GLY A 89 12.59 8.64 8.08
CA GLY A 89 12.46 8.22 9.48
C GLY A 89 11.21 7.37 9.76
N SER A 90 10.24 7.34 8.84
CA SER A 90 8.93 6.72 9.11
C SER A 90 8.34 5.93 7.94
N GLN A 91 7.40 5.04 8.28
CA GLN A 91 6.59 4.34 7.28
C GLN A 91 5.72 5.32 6.48
N ALA A 92 5.19 6.37 7.10
CA ALA A 92 4.41 7.39 6.40
C ALA A 92 5.24 8.11 5.33
N GLU A 93 6.51 8.40 5.61
CA GLU A 93 7.42 8.97 4.62
C GLU A 93 7.75 7.99 3.49
N LEU A 94 7.83 6.68 3.76
CA LEU A 94 7.96 5.67 2.70
C LEU A 94 6.77 5.73 1.74
N PHE A 95 5.54 5.78 2.26
CA PHE A 95 4.33 5.95 1.45
C PHE A 95 4.36 7.25 0.64
N ARG A 96 4.76 8.36 1.26
CA ARG A 96 4.90 9.64 0.58
C ARG A 96 5.91 9.57 -0.57
N GLN A 97 7.08 8.97 -0.35
CA GLN A 97 8.10 8.81 -1.38
C GLN A 97 7.59 7.96 -2.55
N PHE A 98 6.88 6.88 -2.24
CA PHE A 98 6.27 6.03 -3.26
C PHE A 98 5.22 6.77 -4.08
N MET A 99 4.31 7.52 -3.45
CA MET A 99 3.32 8.34 -4.17
C MET A 99 3.97 9.38 -5.10
N LEU A 100 5.03 10.06 -4.62
CA LEU A 100 5.80 10.99 -5.45
C LEU A 100 6.47 10.30 -6.64
N PHE A 101 6.95 9.07 -6.44
CA PHE A 101 7.49 8.24 -7.52
C PHE A 101 6.41 7.88 -8.56
N GLN A 102 5.22 7.47 -8.14
CA GLN A 102 4.11 7.15 -9.05
C GLN A 102 3.76 8.31 -10.00
N HIS A 103 3.71 9.53 -9.45
CA HIS A 103 3.39 10.72 -10.22
C HIS A 103 4.46 11.11 -11.24
N ARG A 104 5.72 10.71 -11.03
CA ARG A 104 6.82 10.94 -11.98
C ARG A 104 6.75 9.98 -13.16
N GLU A 105 6.50 8.69 -12.91
CA GLU A 105 6.35 7.69 -13.99
C GLU A 105 5.10 7.95 -14.84
N SER A 106 4.02 8.50 -14.27
CA SER A 106 2.80 8.81 -15.04
C SER A 106 2.94 9.99 -16.02
N ARG A 107 4.06 10.74 -15.97
CA ARG A 107 4.32 11.91 -16.84
C ARG A 107 5.44 11.67 -17.86
N ALA A 108 6.15 10.54 -17.75
CA ALA A 108 7.20 10.12 -18.67
C ALA A 108 6.61 9.23 -19.76
#